data_AF-A0A7W8UW11-F1
#
_entry.id   AF-A0A7W8UW11-F1
#
_cell.length_a   1.000
_cell.length_b   1.000
_cell.length_c   1.000
_cell.angle_alpha   90.00
_cell.angle_beta   90.00
_cell.angle_gamma   90.00
#
_symmetry.space_group_name_H-M   'P 1'
#
loop_
_entity.id
_entity.type
_entity.pdbx_description
1 polymer ?
#
loop_
_entity_poly.entity_id
_entity_poly.type
_entity_poly.pdbx_seq_one_letter_code
_entity_poly.pdbx_strand_id
1 'polypeptide(L)' 'QTQLNDIAKLLNGRPRQTLGWDSPEEAMAKELEKAGLAKRCT' A
#
# COMPACT_ATOMS: atom_id res chain seq x y z
N GLN A 1 -2.97 -16.91 -9.92
CA GLN A 1 -1.79 -16.88 -9.03
C GLN A 1 -2.19 -16.29 -7.69
N THR A 2 -2.77 -17.11 -6.80
CA THR A 2 -3.31 -16.65 -5.51
C THR A 2 -2.20 -16.39 -4.50
N GLN A 3 -1.21 -17.31 -4.45
CA GLN A 3 -0.08 -17.23 -3.53
C GLN A 3 0.74 -15.94 -3.68
N LEU A 4 1.00 -15.49 -4.90
CA LEU A 4 1.76 -14.25 -5.13
C LEU A 4 0.99 -13.01 -4.65
N ASN A 5 -0.34 -13.01 -4.80
CA ASN A 5 -1.18 -11.92 -4.30
C ASN A 5 -1.21 -11.90 -2.77
N ASP A 6 -1.24 -13.06 -2.13
CA ASP A 6 -1.20 -13.16 -0.67
C ASP A 6 0.16 -12.72 -0.11
N ILE A 7 1.25 -13.10 -0.78
CA ILE A 7 2.60 -12.59 -0.47
C ILE A 7 2.65 -11.06 -0.62
N ALA A 8 2.10 -10.52 -1.72
CA ALA A 8 2.10 -9.08 -1.96
C ALA A 8 1.35 -8.31 -0.84
N LYS A 9 0.16 -8.78 -0.44
CA LYS A 9 -0.59 -8.19 0.69
C LYS A 9 0.22 -8.19 1.99
N LEU A 10 0.88 -9.31 2.30
CA LEU A 10 1.71 -9.43 3.50
C LEU A 10 2.93 -8.50 3.48
N LEU A 11 3.50 -8.21 2.31
CA LEU A 11 4.64 -7.31 2.18
C LEU A 11 4.22 -5.84 2.19
N ASN A 12 3.08 -5.52 1.58
CA ASN A 12 2.63 -4.14 1.44
C ASN A 12 2.18 -3.52 2.76
N GLY A 13 1.58 -4.29 3.67
CA GLY A 13 1.17 -3.81 5.00
C GLY A 13 2.28 -3.80 6.06
N ARG A 14 3.51 -4.24 5.74
CA ARG A 14 4.58 -4.30 6.75
C ARG A 14 5.17 -2.91 7.00
N PRO A 15 5.25 -2.46 8.28
CA PRO A 15 5.91 -1.22 8.61
C PRO A 15 7.41 -1.33 8.33
N ARG A 16 7.99 -0.30 7.69
CA ARG A 16 9.42 -0.27 7.41
C ARG A 16 10.17 0.20 8.66
N GLN A 17 10.70 -0.76 9.41
CA GLN A 17 11.32 -0.57 10.73
C GLN A 17 12.54 0.36 10.74
N THR A 18 13.21 0.54 9.61
CA THR A 18 14.54 1.17 9.59
C THR A 18 14.55 2.69 9.62
N LEU A 19 13.45 3.37 9.25
CA LEU A 19 13.46 4.84 9.05
C LEU A 19 12.14 5.56 9.41
N GLY A 20 11.19 4.88 10.08
CA GLY A 20 9.88 5.46 10.40
C GLY A 20 9.04 5.80 9.17
N TRP A 21 9.32 5.13 8.05
CA TRP A 21 8.63 5.35 6.78
C TRP A 21 7.28 4.65 6.75
N ASP A 22 6.36 5.25 6.01
CA ASP A 22 5.08 4.64 5.67
C ASP A 22 5.29 3.25 5.02
N SER A 23 4.37 2.34 5.30
CA SER A 23 4.26 1.08 4.59
C SER A 23 3.96 1.33 3.09
N PRO A 24 4.29 0.37 2.20
CA PRO A 24 3.91 0.46 0.80
C PRO A 24 2.43 0.82 0.57
N GLU A 25 1.50 0.24 1.34
CA GLU A 25 0.06 0.55 1.21
C GLU A 25 -0.26 1.99 1.60
N GLU A 26 0.29 2.46 2.72
CA GLU A 26 0.07 3.84 3.19
C GLU A 26 0.65 4.87 2.23
N ALA A 27 1.86 4.64 1.72
CA ALA A 27 2.46 5.51 0.71
C ALA A 27 1.62 5.55 -0.57
N MET A 28 1.16 4.39 -1.06
CA MET A 28 0.30 4.32 -2.24
C MET A 28 -1.05 4.99 -2.02
N ALA A 29 -1.66 4.82 -0.85
CA ALA A 29 -2.92 5.48 -0.49
C ALA A 29 -2.78 7.01 -0.53
N LYS A 30 -1.70 7.56 0.03
CA LYS A 30 -1.40 9.01 -0.01
C LYS A 30 -1.23 9.51 -1.45
N GLU A 31 -0.56 8.76 -2.31
CA GLU A 31 -0.38 9.17 -3.72
C GLU A 31 -1.69 9.08 -4.52
N LEU A 32 -2.53 8.08 -4.27
CA LEU A 32 -3.85 7.97 -4.88
C LEU A 32 -4.80 9.08 -4.42
N GLU A 33 -4.70 9.50 -3.16
CA GLU A 33 -5.42 10.66 -2.63
C GLU A 33 -4.96 11.95 -3.32
N LYS A 34 -3.65 12.20 -3.40
CA LYS A 34 -3.07 13.35 -4.12
C LYS A 34 -3.48 13.39 -5.59
N ALA A 35 -3.52 12.22 -6.24
CA ALA A 35 -3.94 12.09 -7.63
C ALA A 35 -5.48 12.21 -7.83
N GLY A 36 -6.26 12.31 -6.75
CA GLY A 36 -7.73 12.38 -6.81
C GLY A 36 -8.40 11.06 -7.21
N LEU A 37 -7.69 9.94 -7.14
CA LEU A 37 -8.16 8.63 -7.58
C LEU A 37 -8.74 7.78 -6.45
N ALA A 38 -8.56 8.20 -5.20
CA ALA A 38 -9.03 7.50 -4.00
C ALA A 38 -10.55 7.25 -3.95
N LYS A 39 -11.35 8.05 -4.68
CA LYS A 39 -12.83 7.97 -4.68
C LYS A 39 -13.42 7.06 -5.76
N ARG A 40 -12.61 6.40 -6.58
CA ARG A 40 -13.09 5.62 -7.75
C ARG A 40 -13.28 4.13 -7.51
N CYS A 41 -13.12 3.66 -6.27
CA CYS A 41 -13.39 2.28 -5.89
C CYS A 41 -14.70 2.21 -5.08
N THR A 42 -15.83 2.13 -5.79
CA THR A 42 -17.12 1.67 -5.28
C THR A 42 -17.48 0.37 -5.96
#